data_AF-A0A950G9Y4-F1
#
_entry.id   AF-A0A950G9Y4-F1
#
_cell.length_a   1.000
_cell.length_b   1.000
_cell.length_c   1.000
_cell.angle_alpha   90.00
_cell.angle_beta   90.00
_cell.angle_gamma   90.00
#
_symmetry.space_group_name_H-M   'P 1'
#
loop_
_entity.id
_entity.type
_entity.pdbx_description
1 polymer ?
#
loop_
_entity_poly.entity_id
_entity_poly.type
_entity_poly.pdbx_seq_one_letter_code
_entity_poly.pdbx_strand_id
1 'polypeptide(L)'
;MPTSFTDQVPVQPGRAGRILVKTKPWDLNNKEFNHLQKGLAEDIDFCIKLLTRVKSILSKSPDKDVKKFAHRYFLVDEDGPSTTEYEVIKTTVDLIASGLANPGCIKVAKSLGSTGRGVTSGFVGKKLDSARKNHENYHTPANTYSINGNQTTDKKTIGAIHLRYDQIGLEDRADGIETILHEASHKFAGTHDYDDYGYFGPYGLAPRDPDHFTSKDAALHNADSYAWFIVKVGRKFWDQKLIAI
;
A
#
# COMPACT_ATOMS: atom_id res chain seq x y z
N MET A 1 -23.79 22.27 -5.98
CA MET A 1 -24.66 21.07 -5.99
C MET A 1 -23.81 19.90 -5.51
N PRO A 2 -24.22 19.12 -4.51
CA PRO A 2 -23.40 18.01 -4.05
C PRO A 2 -23.56 16.83 -5.01
N THR A 3 -22.48 16.42 -5.65
CA THR A 3 -22.41 15.18 -6.44
C THR A 3 -22.47 14.00 -5.47
N SER A 4 -23.52 13.19 -5.59
CA SER A 4 -23.73 11.98 -4.83
C SER A 4 -22.66 10.94 -5.15
N PHE A 5 -21.92 10.49 -4.14
CA PHE A 5 -21.13 9.26 -4.17
C PHE A 5 -22.07 8.08 -4.02
N THR A 6 -22.61 7.57 -5.13
CA THR A 6 -23.34 6.31 -5.18
C THR A 6 -22.85 5.50 -6.35
N ASP A 7 -22.02 4.50 -6.06
CA ASP A 7 -22.13 3.12 -6.56
C ASP A 7 -20.88 2.34 -6.13
N GLN A 8 -20.89 1.87 -4.87
CA GLN A 8 -19.94 0.85 -4.45
C GLN A 8 -20.33 -0.47 -5.11
N VAL A 9 -19.56 -0.90 -6.10
CA VAL A 9 -19.66 -2.25 -6.66
C VAL A 9 -19.29 -3.24 -5.54
N PRO A 10 -20.17 -4.18 -5.17
CA PRO A 10 -19.87 -5.12 -4.10
C PRO A 10 -18.66 -5.98 -4.51
N VAL A 11 -17.61 -5.91 -3.71
CA VAL A 11 -16.43 -6.78 -3.83
C VAL A 11 -16.91 -8.21 -3.59
N GLN A 12 -16.92 -9.03 -4.65
CA GLN A 12 -17.27 -10.44 -4.50
C GLN A 12 -16.22 -11.14 -3.63
N PRO A 13 -16.62 -11.98 -2.65
CA PRO A 13 -15.67 -12.72 -1.83
C PRO A 13 -14.92 -13.74 -2.71
N GLY A 14 -13.67 -13.43 -3.03
CA GLY A 14 -12.77 -14.35 -3.71
C GLY A 14 -12.47 -15.58 -2.85
N ARG A 15 -12.24 -16.74 -3.49
CA ARG A 15 -11.65 -17.91 -2.83
C ARG A 15 -10.39 -17.48 -2.07
N ALA A 16 -10.21 -17.94 -0.84
CA ALA A 16 -9.02 -17.68 -0.02
C ALA A 16 -7.74 -17.84 -0.87
N GLY A 17 -7.17 -16.71 -1.29
CA GLY A 17 -6.05 -16.70 -2.22
C GLY A 17 -4.81 -17.26 -1.55
N ARG A 18 -4.25 -18.35 -2.08
CA ARG A 18 -2.92 -18.80 -1.65
C ARG A 18 -1.90 -17.71 -1.98
N ILE A 19 -1.07 -17.33 -1.00
CA ILE A 19 0.12 -16.51 -1.25
C ILE A 19 1.00 -17.27 -2.26
N LEU A 20 1.12 -16.72 -3.47
CA LEU A 20 1.86 -17.34 -4.57
C LEU A 20 3.28 -16.79 -4.62
N VAL A 21 4.18 -17.37 -3.83
CA VAL A 21 5.62 -17.13 -3.97
C VAL A 21 6.08 -17.78 -5.28
N LYS A 22 6.12 -17.00 -6.36
CA LYS A 22 6.64 -17.43 -7.67
C LYS A 22 8.08 -16.96 -7.82
N THR A 23 9.02 -17.75 -7.32
CA THR A 23 10.43 -17.62 -7.70
C THR A 23 10.70 -18.46 -8.95
N LYS A 24 11.70 -18.07 -9.75
CA LYS A 24 12.23 -18.99 -10.76
C LYS A 24 12.88 -20.17 -9.99
N PRO A 25 12.55 -21.43 -10.33
CA PRO A 25 13.00 -22.61 -9.57
C PRO A 25 14.52 -22.76 -9.41
N TRP A 26 15.32 -22.04 -10.19
CA TRP A 26 16.77 -22.17 -10.23
C TRP A 26 17.54 -21.16 -9.38
N ASP A 27 16.87 -20.19 -8.72
CA ASP A 27 17.55 -19.10 -8.03
C ASP A 27 17.63 -19.24 -6.50
N LEU A 28 16.83 -20.13 -5.89
CA LEU A 28 16.79 -20.38 -4.45
C LEU A 28 16.74 -21.89 -4.17
N ASN A 29 17.42 -22.34 -3.12
CA ASN A 29 17.25 -23.70 -2.60
C ASN A 29 15.94 -23.84 -1.78
N ASN A 30 15.51 -25.08 -1.52
CA ASN A 30 14.26 -25.34 -0.79
C ASN A 30 14.19 -24.68 0.60
N LYS A 31 15.33 -24.55 1.29
CA LYS A 31 15.40 -23.91 2.62
C LYS A 31 15.16 -22.41 2.51
N GLU A 32 15.81 -21.75 1.56
CA GLU A 32 15.63 -20.32 1.28
C GLU A 32 14.20 -20.01 0.84
N PHE A 33 13.62 -20.84 -0.04
CA PHE A 33 12.24 -20.69 -0.47
C PHE A 33 11.25 -20.80 0.69
N ASN A 34 11.40 -21.82 1.54
CA ASN A 34 10.53 -22.01 2.70
C ASN A 34 10.68 -20.88 3.73
N HIS A 35 11.91 -20.39 3.94
CA HIS A 35 12.17 -19.25 4.82
C HIS A 35 11.50 -17.98 4.30
N LEU A 36 11.62 -17.70 2.99
CA LEU A 36 10.99 -16.55 2.34
C LEU A 36 9.46 -16.62 2.41
N GLN A 37 8.89 -17.79 2.15
CA GLN A 37 7.44 -18.00 2.22
C GLN A 37 6.92 -17.77 3.65
N LYS A 38 7.64 -18.24 4.65
CA LYS A 38 7.32 -18.01 6.06
C LYS A 38 7.41 -16.52 6.41
N GLY A 39 8.52 -15.86 6.10
CA GLY A 39 8.72 -14.44 6.36
C GLY A 39 7.65 -13.56 5.71
N LEU A 40 7.32 -13.82 4.45
CA LEU A 40 6.26 -13.08 3.75
C LEU A 40 4.90 -13.28 4.42
N ALA A 41 4.56 -14.51 4.84
CA ALA A 41 3.30 -14.77 5.52
C ALA A 41 3.23 -14.02 6.86
N GLU A 42 4.33 -13.98 7.61
CA GLU A 42 4.44 -13.23 8.87
C GLU A 42 4.32 -11.72 8.64
N ASP A 43 4.91 -11.18 7.56
CA ASP A 43 4.84 -9.76 7.21
C ASP A 43 3.45 -9.35 6.73
N ILE A 44 2.78 -10.17 5.92
CA ILE A 44 1.39 -9.93 5.51
C ILE A 44 0.46 -9.97 6.74
N ASP A 45 0.61 -10.96 7.62
CA ASP A 45 -0.16 -11.05 8.86
C ASP A 45 0.05 -9.80 9.74
N PHE A 46 1.29 -9.32 9.83
CA PHE A 46 1.61 -8.07 10.52
C PHE A 46 0.90 -6.86 9.89
N CYS A 47 0.96 -6.70 8.56
CA CYS A 47 0.25 -5.65 7.84
C CYS A 47 -1.26 -5.68 8.11
N ILE A 48 -1.87 -6.88 8.06
CA ILE A 48 -3.31 -7.05 8.35
C ILE A 48 -3.62 -6.61 9.77
N LYS A 49 -2.81 -6.99 10.76
CA LYS A 49 -2.99 -6.58 12.16
C LYS A 49 -2.87 -5.06 12.34
N LEU A 50 -1.90 -4.42 11.69
CA LEU A 50 -1.78 -2.96 11.67
C LEU A 50 -3.05 -2.31 11.09
N LEU A 51 -3.51 -2.78 9.93
CA LEU A 51 -4.69 -2.26 9.26
C LEU A 51 -5.97 -2.44 10.09
N THR A 52 -6.20 -3.62 10.68
CA THR A 52 -7.33 -3.85 11.59
C THR A 52 -7.30 -2.87 12.76
N ARG A 53 -6.12 -2.60 13.32
CA ARG A 53 -5.96 -1.65 14.42
C ARG A 53 -6.26 -0.21 13.98
N VAL A 54 -5.65 0.23 12.87
CA VAL A 54 -5.88 1.58 12.32
C VAL A 54 -7.34 1.78 11.99
N LYS A 55 -8.03 0.80 11.39
CA LYS A 55 -9.49 0.84 11.16
C LYS A 55 -10.28 1.04 12.44
N SER A 56 -9.94 0.31 13.51
CA SER A 56 -10.59 0.47 14.81
C SER A 56 -10.40 1.89 15.38
N ILE A 57 -9.22 2.48 15.20
CA ILE A 57 -8.95 3.88 15.59
C ILE A 57 -9.78 4.84 14.72
N LEU A 58 -9.76 4.65 13.39
CA LEU A 58 -10.46 5.50 12.43
C LEU A 58 -11.99 5.41 12.49
N SER A 59 -12.54 4.36 13.11
CA SER A 59 -13.98 4.24 13.35
C SER A 59 -14.54 5.24 14.37
N LYS A 60 -13.65 5.96 15.06
CA LYS A 60 -13.98 6.99 16.06
C LYS A 60 -13.59 8.37 15.53
N SER A 61 -13.84 9.41 16.32
CA SER A 61 -13.29 10.74 16.04
C SER A 61 -11.75 10.74 16.08
N PRO A 62 -11.07 11.58 15.26
CA PRO A 62 -9.62 11.60 15.19
C PRO A 62 -9.00 11.97 16.54
N ASP A 63 -8.21 11.07 17.12
CA ASP A 63 -7.46 11.34 18.33
C ASP A 63 -6.16 12.12 18.04
N LYS A 64 -5.39 12.41 19.10
CA LYS A 64 -4.14 13.17 18.99
C LYS A 64 -3.11 12.55 18.04
N ASP A 65 -3.01 11.23 17.99
CA ASP A 65 -2.02 10.56 17.15
C ASP A 65 -2.48 10.56 15.69
N VAL A 66 -3.77 10.31 15.45
CA VAL A 66 -4.35 10.41 14.11
C VAL A 66 -4.15 11.81 13.55
N LYS A 67 -4.44 12.86 14.32
CA LYS A 67 -4.23 14.25 13.90
C LYS A 67 -2.76 14.53 13.58
N LYS A 68 -1.85 14.15 14.50
CA LYS A 68 -0.40 14.33 14.34
C LYS A 68 0.12 13.67 13.05
N PHE A 69 -0.22 12.40 12.84
CA PHE A 69 0.30 11.66 11.70
C PHE A 69 -0.43 12.00 10.40
N ALA A 70 -1.70 12.37 10.45
CA ALA A 70 -2.40 12.88 9.28
C ALA A 70 -1.80 14.21 8.82
N HIS A 71 -1.57 15.16 9.73
CA HIS A 71 -0.92 16.44 9.43
C HIS A 71 0.44 16.21 8.75
N ARG A 72 1.21 15.25 9.29
CA ARG A 72 2.53 14.91 8.77
C ARG A 72 2.52 14.29 7.37
N TYR A 73 1.69 13.27 7.15
CA TYR A 73 1.77 12.44 5.94
C TYR A 73 0.83 12.89 4.83
N PHE A 74 -0.24 13.60 5.18
CA PHE A 74 -1.25 14.06 4.22
C PHE A 74 -1.32 15.59 4.10
N LEU A 75 -0.44 16.33 4.81
CA LEU A 75 -0.41 17.80 4.81
C LEU A 75 -1.76 18.45 5.19
N VAL A 76 -2.60 17.76 5.97
CA VAL A 76 -3.83 18.35 6.52
C VAL A 76 -3.49 19.37 7.61
N ASP A 77 -4.48 20.13 8.09
CA ASP A 77 -4.22 21.22 9.03
C ASP A 77 -3.76 20.69 10.41
N GLU A 78 -3.10 21.53 11.22
CA GLU A 78 -2.55 21.12 12.52
C GLU A 78 -3.63 20.62 13.50
N ASP A 79 -4.85 21.16 13.40
CA ASP A 79 -6.01 20.74 14.18
C ASP A 79 -6.56 19.36 13.75
N GLY A 80 -6.06 18.83 12.63
CA GLY A 80 -6.39 17.52 12.07
C GLY A 80 -7.06 17.58 10.70
N PRO A 81 -7.39 16.41 10.13
CA PRO A 81 -8.15 16.33 8.89
C PRO A 81 -9.57 16.87 9.08
N SER A 82 -10.06 17.59 8.08
CA SER A 82 -11.50 17.86 7.90
C SER A 82 -12.29 16.56 7.75
N THR A 83 -13.62 16.62 7.87
CA THR A 83 -14.50 15.46 7.72
C THR A 83 -14.29 14.74 6.37
N THR A 84 -14.14 15.50 5.29
CA THR A 84 -13.93 14.94 3.95
C THR A 84 -12.58 14.24 3.84
N GLU A 85 -11.50 14.88 4.29
CA GLU A 85 -10.15 14.29 4.29
C GLU A 85 -10.11 13.02 5.17
N TYR A 86 -10.81 13.03 6.31
CA TYR A 86 -10.88 11.89 7.21
C TYR A 86 -11.59 10.68 6.60
N GLU A 87 -12.71 10.90 5.91
CA GLU A 87 -13.42 9.82 5.21
C GLU A 87 -12.63 9.30 4.00
N VAL A 88 -11.86 10.15 3.31
CA VAL A 88 -10.91 9.69 2.28
C VAL A 88 -9.85 8.76 2.88
N ILE A 89 -9.20 9.19 3.96
CA ILE A 89 -8.16 8.39 4.64
C ILE A 89 -8.73 7.04 5.09
N LYS A 90 -9.90 7.06 5.73
CA LYS A 90 -10.59 5.86 6.21
C LYS A 90 -10.98 4.92 5.08
N THR A 91 -11.57 5.43 4.01
CA THR A 91 -11.95 4.63 2.83
C THR A 91 -10.73 3.97 2.20
N THR A 92 -9.63 4.71 2.04
CA THR A 92 -8.37 4.16 1.50
C THR A 92 -7.83 3.04 2.38
N VAL A 93 -7.77 3.24 3.70
CA VAL A 93 -7.33 2.20 4.65
C VAL A 93 -8.23 0.97 4.59
N ASP A 94 -9.55 1.14 4.45
CA ASP A 94 -10.51 0.05 4.32
C ASP A 94 -10.30 -0.77 3.04
N LEU A 95 -10.02 -0.11 1.91
CA LEU A 95 -9.71 -0.76 0.64
C LEU A 95 -8.42 -1.58 0.73
N ILE A 96 -7.37 -1.01 1.33
CA ILE A 96 -6.08 -1.71 1.53
C ILE A 96 -6.29 -2.96 2.41
N ALA A 97 -7.01 -2.82 3.53
CA ALA A 97 -7.29 -3.92 4.45
C ALA A 97 -8.07 -5.06 3.78
N SER A 98 -9.12 -4.71 3.02
CA SER A 98 -9.98 -5.69 2.33
C SER A 98 -9.22 -6.41 1.21
N GLY A 99 -8.32 -5.70 0.53
CA GLY A 99 -7.46 -6.24 -0.51
C GLY A 99 -6.40 -7.20 0.04
N LEU A 100 -5.66 -6.79 1.07
CA LEU A 100 -4.60 -7.62 1.67
C LEU A 100 -5.14 -8.87 2.38
N ALA A 101 -6.37 -8.84 2.91
CA ALA A 101 -7.05 -10.02 3.42
C ALA A 101 -7.24 -11.13 2.36
N ASN A 102 -7.09 -10.79 1.06
CA ASN A 102 -7.14 -11.71 -0.07
C ASN A 102 -5.78 -11.73 -0.82
N PRO A 103 -4.70 -12.29 -0.24
CA PRO A 103 -3.33 -12.07 -0.69
C PRO A 103 -2.92 -12.87 -1.94
N GLY A 104 -3.86 -13.47 -2.68
CA GLY A 104 -3.61 -14.29 -3.87
C GLY A 104 -2.81 -13.58 -4.98
N CYS A 105 -2.62 -12.27 -4.84
CA CYS A 105 -1.96 -11.40 -5.80
C CYS A 105 -0.53 -10.96 -5.43
N ILE A 106 0.13 -11.51 -4.41
CA ILE A 106 1.52 -11.12 -4.07
C ILE A 106 2.52 -12.13 -4.65
N LYS A 107 3.58 -11.63 -5.29
CA LYS A 107 4.69 -12.38 -5.87
C LYS A 107 6.01 -11.84 -5.34
N VAL A 108 6.97 -12.71 -5.09
CA VAL A 108 8.32 -12.33 -4.64
C VAL A 108 9.35 -12.84 -5.61
N ALA A 109 10.37 -12.01 -5.92
CA ALA A 109 11.45 -12.39 -6.81
C ALA A 109 12.81 -11.87 -6.35
N LYS A 110 13.88 -12.56 -6.76
CA LYS A 110 15.27 -12.20 -6.44
C LYS A 110 15.71 -10.90 -7.09
N SER A 111 15.27 -10.69 -8.33
CA SER A 111 15.40 -9.44 -9.06
C SER A 111 14.02 -9.08 -9.59
N LEU A 112 13.55 -7.90 -9.21
CA LEU A 112 12.52 -7.19 -9.94
C LEU A 112 13.26 -6.61 -11.15
N GLY A 113 12.84 -6.95 -12.37
CA GLY A 113 13.50 -6.44 -13.57
C GLY A 113 13.61 -4.92 -13.54
N SER A 114 14.56 -4.34 -14.27
CA SER A 114 14.64 -2.90 -14.47
C SER A 114 13.31 -2.43 -15.07
N THR A 115 12.46 -1.82 -14.24
CA THR A 115 11.58 -0.78 -14.78
C THR A 115 12.55 0.32 -15.22
N GLY A 116 12.29 1.06 -16.30
CA GLY A 116 13.19 2.12 -16.78
C GLY A 116 13.49 3.25 -15.77
N ARG A 117 13.17 3.06 -14.49
CA ARG A 117 13.31 3.92 -13.31
C ARG A 117 14.21 3.32 -12.21
N GLY A 118 14.89 2.19 -12.44
CA GLY A 118 15.88 1.62 -11.51
C GLY A 118 15.44 0.32 -10.81
N VAL A 119 16.23 -0.10 -9.81
CA VAL A 119 15.97 -1.30 -8.98
C VAL A 119 14.90 -0.97 -7.96
N THR A 120 13.67 -1.43 -8.17
CA THR A 120 12.57 -1.19 -7.23
C THR A 120 12.58 -2.23 -6.09
N SER A 121 12.13 -1.85 -4.90
CA SER A 121 11.90 -2.79 -3.77
C SER A 121 10.56 -3.52 -3.90
N GLY A 122 9.60 -2.89 -4.57
CA GLY A 122 8.33 -3.48 -5.01
C GLY A 122 7.86 -2.88 -6.33
N PHE A 123 6.81 -3.45 -6.92
CA PHE A 123 5.95 -2.74 -7.89
C PHE A 123 4.62 -3.48 -8.08
N VAL A 124 3.58 -2.77 -8.54
CA VAL A 124 2.37 -3.42 -9.04
C VAL A 124 2.39 -3.58 -10.57
N GLY A 125 2.29 -4.82 -11.05
CA GLY A 125 2.35 -5.11 -12.48
C GLY A 125 1.13 -4.55 -13.24
N LYS A 126 1.34 -3.66 -14.22
CA LYS A 126 0.28 -3.13 -15.09
C LYS A 126 0.20 -3.96 -16.37
N LYS A 127 -0.99 -4.41 -16.78
CA LYS A 127 -1.23 -4.96 -18.13
C LYS A 127 -2.37 -4.22 -18.83
N LEU A 128 -2.19 -3.99 -20.13
CA LEU A 128 -3.25 -3.50 -21.00
C LEU A 128 -4.37 -4.54 -21.11
N ASP A 129 -5.61 -4.07 -21.08
CA ASP A 129 -6.83 -4.89 -20.98
C ASP A 129 -7.02 -5.86 -22.17
N SER A 130 -6.36 -5.60 -23.30
CA SER A 130 -6.35 -6.44 -24.50
C SER A 130 -5.54 -7.74 -24.37
N ALA A 131 -4.72 -7.91 -23.33
CA ALA A 131 -3.91 -9.11 -23.11
C ALA A 131 -4.59 -10.16 -22.18
N ARG A 132 -5.91 -10.03 -21.95
CA ARG A 132 -6.71 -10.93 -21.10
C ARG A 132 -6.63 -12.38 -21.56
N LYS A 133 -5.81 -13.17 -20.88
CA LYS A 133 -6.15 -14.56 -20.56
C LYS A 133 -6.60 -14.56 -19.09
N ASN A 134 -7.76 -15.15 -18.82
CA ASN A 134 -8.38 -15.29 -17.50
C ASN A 134 -7.37 -15.61 -16.39
N HIS A 135 -6.91 -14.59 -15.65
CA HIS A 135 -5.96 -14.76 -14.57
C HIS A 135 -6.55 -14.15 -13.30
N GLU A 136 -6.69 -14.96 -12.27
CA GLU A 136 -7.32 -14.69 -10.96
C GLU A 136 -6.66 -13.55 -10.14
N ASN A 137 -5.64 -12.87 -10.68
CA ASN A 137 -4.77 -11.94 -9.93
C ASN A 137 -4.93 -10.46 -10.33
N TYR A 138 -5.95 -10.15 -11.13
CA TYR A 138 -6.16 -8.86 -11.75
C TYR A 138 -7.35 -8.15 -11.14
N HIS A 139 -7.16 -6.90 -10.70
CA HIS A 139 -8.20 -6.06 -10.10
C HIS A 139 -8.36 -4.77 -10.91
N THR A 140 -9.59 -4.29 -11.03
CA THR A 140 -9.85 -2.90 -11.40
C THR A 140 -9.91 -2.12 -10.09
N PRO A 141 -9.07 -1.10 -9.88
CA PRO A 141 -9.16 -0.27 -8.68
C PRO A 141 -10.54 0.39 -8.63
N ALA A 142 -11.14 0.45 -7.44
CA ALA A 142 -12.50 0.97 -7.27
C ALA A 142 -12.61 2.47 -7.58
N ASN A 143 -11.49 3.20 -7.56
CA ASN A 143 -11.49 4.65 -7.68
C ASN A 143 -10.90 5.09 -9.01
N THR A 144 -11.74 5.73 -9.82
CA THR A 144 -11.30 6.54 -10.96
C THR A 144 -11.18 7.96 -10.44
N TYR A 145 -9.96 8.53 -10.40
CA TYR A 145 -9.78 9.94 -10.06
C TYR A 145 -9.40 10.74 -11.31
N SER A 146 -9.93 11.96 -11.41
CA SER A 146 -9.61 12.91 -12.47
C SER A 146 -8.47 13.80 -12.02
N ILE A 147 -7.32 13.73 -12.70
CA ILE A 147 -6.26 14.73 -12.54
C ILE A 147 -6.52 15.82 -13.59
N ASN A 148 -6.65 17.08 -13.17
CA ASN A 148 -6.80 18.27 -14.03
C ASN A 148 -8.04 18.26 -14.96
N GLY A 149 -9.19 17.77 -14.51
CA GLY A 149 -10.44 17.81 -15.29
C GLY A 149 -10.49 16.86 -16.49
N ASN A 150 -9.41 16.17 -16.80
CA ASN A 150 -9.41 15.04 -17.72
C ASN A 150 -9.69 13.77 -16.92
N GLN A 151 -10.90 13.22 -17.07
CA GLN A 151 -11.17 11.84 -16.69
C GLN A 151 -10.33 10.91 -17.57
N THR A 152 -9.15 10.56 -17.13
CA THR A 152 -8.47 9.38 -17.65
C THR A 152 -9.14 8.16 -17.02
N THR A 153 -10.20 7.65 -17.64
CA THR A 153 -10.64 6.26 -17.47
C THR A 153 -9.60 5.33 -18.06
N ASP A 154 -8.40 5.34 -17.47
CA ASP A 154 -7.45 4.28 -17.63
C ASP A 154 -8.06 3.08 -16.90
N LYS A 155 -8.85 2.28 -17.63
CA LYS A 155 -9.22 0.90 -17.24
C LYS A 155 -7.95 0.03 -17.23
N LYS A 156 -6.96 0.44 -16.44
CA LYS A 156 -5.70 -0.26 -16.23
C LYS A 156 -6.01 -1.37 -15.25
N THR A 157 -6.01 -2.58 -15.78
CA THR A 157 -6.14 -3.77 -14.97
C THR A 157 -4.85 -3.95 -14.16
N ILE A 158 -4.98 -3.84 -12.84
CA ILE A 158 -3.88 -3.89 -11.91
C ILE A 158 -3.57 -5.36 -11.57
N GLY A 159 -2.38 -5.81 -11.95
CA GLY A 159 -1.88 -7.16 -11.71
C GLY A 159 -1.29 -7.36 -10.31
N ALA A 160 -0.49 -8.42 -10.15
CA ALA A 160 0.08 -8.79 -8.86
C ALA A 160 0.99 -7.69 -8.26
N ILE A 161 1.08 -7.64 -6.93
CA ILE A 161 2.15 -6.97 -6.18
C ILE A 161 3.41 -7.82 -6.35
N HIS A 162 4.51 -7.19 -6.74
CA HIS A 162 5.82 -7.82 -6.85
C HIS A 162 6.72 -7.23 -5.77
N LEU A 163 7.40 -8.08 -5.00
CA LEU A 163 8.33 -7.68 -3.93
C LEU A 163 9.72 -8.27 -4.18
N ARG A 164 10.76 -7.53 -3.81
CA ARG A 164 12.14 -8.04 -3.81
C ARG A 164 12.34 -8.92 -2.58
N TYR A 165 13.02 -10.05 -2.77
CA TYR A 165 13.15 -11.06 -1.70
C TYR A 165 13.94 -10.59 -0.47
N ASP A 166 14.88 -9.67 -0.66
CA ASP A 166 15.73 -9.04 0.37
C ASP A 166 14.99 -7.93 1.13
N GLN A 167 13.66 -7.84 1.02
CA GLN A 167 12.81 -6.97 1.83
C GLN A 167 11.90 -7.80 2.75
N ILE A 168 11.94 -9.13 2.64
CA ILE A 168 11.04 -10.04 3.36
C ILE A 168 11.78 -10.66 4.54
N GLY A 169 11.19 -10.59 5.75
CA GLY A 169 11.68 -11.32 6.91
C GLY A 169 13.11 -10.98 7.36
N LEU A 170 13.64 -9.81 7.00
CA LEU A 170 14.96 -9.33 7.40
C LEU A 170 14.92 -8.51 8.71
N GLU A 171 16.12 -8.20 9.23
CA GLU A 171 16.32 -7.40 10.45
C GLU A 171 15.67 -6.02 10.37
N ASP A 172 15.67 -5.37 9.19
CA ASP A 172 14.91 -4.14 8.95
C ASP A 172 13.50 -4.42 8.44
N ARG A 173 12.70 -5.01 9.32
CA ARG A 173 11.32 -5.38 9.04
C ARG A 173 10.43 -4.16 8.73
N ALA A 174 10.83 -2.95 9.12
CA ALA A 174 10.02 -1.76 8.92
C ALA A 174 9.86 -1.42 7.44
N ASP A 175 10.94 -1.48 6.67
CA ASP A 175 10.93 -1.17 5.24
C ASP A 175 10.17 -2.22 4.42
N GLY A 176 10.26 -3.51 4.79
CA GLY A 176 9.48 -4.57 4.17
C GLY A 176 7.97 -4.41 4.37
N ILE A 177 7.55 -4.11 5.60
CA ILE A 177 6.14 -3.83 5.94
C ILE A 177 5.63 -2.59 5.21
N GLU A 178 6.44 -1.53 5.19
CA GLU A 178 6.12 -0.30 4.48
C GLU A 178 5.93 -0.57 2.98
N THR A 179 6.86 -1.28 2.34
CA THR A 179 6.77 -1.60 0.90
C THR A 179 5.50 -2.43 0.61
N ILE A 180 5.15 -3.39 1.46
CA ILE A 180 3.90 -4.16 1.29
C ILE A 180 2.68 -3.23 1.32
N LEU A 181 2.64 -2.29 2.28
CA LEU A 181 1.51 -1.36 2.43
C LEU A 181 1.47 -0.33 1.29
N HIS A 182 2.63 0.17 0.86
CA HIS A 182 2.80 1.06 -0.29
C HIS A 182 2.22 0.41 -1.55
N GLU A 183 2.67 -0.79 -1.91
CA GLU A 183 2.20 -1.48 -3.11
C GLU A 183 0.73 -1.91 -3.02
N ALA A 184 0.27 -2.26 -1.81
CA ALA A 184 -1.14 -2.56 -1.57
C ALA A 184 -2.02 -1.32 -1.76
N SER A 185 -1.54 -0.13 -1.38
CA SER A 185 -2.25 1.13 -1.60
C SER A 185 -2.45 1.42 -3.09
N HIS A 186 -1.42 1.22 -3.91
CA HIS A 186 -1.56 1.33 -5.37
C HIS A 186 -2.60 0.35 -5.88
N LYS A 187 -2.52 -0.91 -5.45
CA LYS A 187 -3.32 -1.98 -6.01
C LYS A 187 -4.80 -1.87 -5.67
N PHE A 188 -5.10 -1.57 -4.41
CA PHE A 188 -6.45 -1.69 -3.88
C PHE A 188 -7.15 -0.34 -3.71
N ALA A 189 -6.38 0.74 -3.53
CA ALA A 189 -6.93 2.09 -3.35
C ALA A 189 -6.60 3.05 -4.50
N GLY A 190 -5.72 2.68 -5.43
CA GLY A 190 -5.41 3.49 -6.62
C GLY A 190 -4.55 4.71 -6.34
N THR A 191 -3.74 4.68 -5.28
CA THR A 191 -2.76 5.73 -4.96
C THR A 191 -1.66 5.83 -6.04
N HIS A 192 -0.87 6.89 -5.99
CA HIS A 192 0.17 7.22 -6.98
C HIS A 192 1.52 7.51 -6.32
N ASP A 193 2.58 7.28 -7.09
CA ASP A 193 3.92 7.80 -6.80
C ASP A 193 4.01 9.18 -7.43
N TYR A 194 4.29 10.19 -6.61
CA TYR A 194 4.32 11.59 -7.05
C TYR A 194 5.76 12.11 -7.28
N ASP A 195 6.73 11.21 -7.36
CA ASP A 195 8.15 11.44 -7.65
C ASP A 195 8.84 10.11 -8.03
N ASP A 196 10.08 10.17 -8.55
CA ASP A 196 10.84 8.97 -8.92
C ASP A 196 11.44 8.23 -7.70
N TYR A 197 11.34 8.82 -6.50
CA TYR A 197 11.97 8.30 -5.29
C TYR A 197 11.00 8.02 -4.14
N GLY A 198 9.71 8.34 -4.23
CA GLY A 198 8.78 8.27 -3.10
C GLY A 198 8.82 9.52 -2.22
N TYR A 199 7.68 9.90 -1.66
CA TYR A 199 7.49 11.09 -0.84
C TYR A 199 8.31 11.05 0.43
N PHE A 200 8.51 9.88 1.05
CA PHE A 200 9.17 9.73 2.35
C PHE A 200 10.38 8.79 2.30
N GLY A 201 11.46 9.20 2.96
CA GLY A 201 12.66 8.37 3.15
C GLY A 201 12.41 7.18 4.08
N PRO A 202 13.46 6.37 4.33
CA PRO A 202 13.41 5.30 5.32
C PRO A 202 12.82 5.78 6.66
N TYR A 203 12.02 4.93 7.29
CA TYR A 203 11.31 5.20 8.56
C TYR A 203 10.30 6.36 8.55
N GLY A 204 10.04 7.02 7.42
CA GLY A 204 9.06 8.10 7.29
C GLY A 204 9.39 9.36 8.11
N LEU A 205 10.69 9.61 8.34
CA LEU A 205 11.19 10.69 9.21
C LEU A 205 11.37 12.04 8.50
N ALA A 206 11.57 12.04 7.19
CA ALA A 206 11.61 13.26 6.39
C ALA A 206 11.08 12.95 4.99
N PRO A 207 10.44 13.91 4.33
CA PRO A 207 10.21 13.79 2.90
C PRO A 207 11.56 13.69 2.18
N ARG A 208 11.64 12.88 1.11
CA ARG A 208 12.90 12.73 0.35
C ARG A 208 13.23 14.01 -0.40
N ASP A 209 12.19 14.68 -0.90
CA ASP A 209 12.27 15.97 -1.54
C ASP A 209 11.24 16.93 -0.90
N PRO A 210 11.66 17.73 0.09
CA PRO A 210 10.79 18.66 0.78
C PRO A 210 10.13 19.71 -0.15
N ASP A 211 10.79 20.06 -1.26
CA ASP A 211 10.30 21.10 -2.17
C ASP A 211 9.14 20.60 -3.04
N HIS A 212 9.05 19.29 -3.24
CA HIS A 212 7.97 18.64 -4.00
C HIS A 212 6.84 18.08 -3.11
N PHE A 213 7.08 17.98 -1.80
CA PHE A 213 6.06 17.60 -0.81
C PHE A 213 5.23 18.80 -0.35
N THR A 214 4.53 19.46 -1.27
CA THR A 214 3.83 20.73 -1.01
C THR A 214 2.33 20.70 -1.29
N SER A 215 1.83 19.67 -1.97
CA SER A 215 0.41 19.55 -2.31
C SER A 215 -0.33 18.59 -1.40
N LYS A 216 -1.32 19.11 -0.66
CA LYS A 216 -2.23 18.31 0.19
C LYS A 216 -2.99 17.25 -0.62
N ASP A 217 -3.46 17.62 -1.81
CA ASP A 217 -4.18 16.69 -2.69
C ASP A 217 -3.27 15.56 -3.18
N ALA A 218 -2.02 15.87 -3.55
CA ALA A 218 -1.05 14.85 -3.94
C ALA A 218 -0.72 13.93 -2.75
N ALA A 219 -0.53 14.48 -1.55
CA ALA A 219 -0.24 13.72 -0.34
C ALA A 219 -1.42 12.77 0.03
N LEU A 220 -2.67 13.22 -0.10
CA LEU A 220 -3.87 12.39 0.13
C LEU A 220 -4.04 11.24 -0.86
N HIS A 221 -3.35 11.29 -2.00
CA HIS A 221 -3.37 10.23 -3.02
C HIS A 221 -2.01 9.53 -3.17
N ASN A 222 -1.02 9.84 -2.31
CA ASN A 222 0.33 9.27 -2.38
C ASN A 222 0.44 7.93 -1.63
N ALA A 223 1.14 6.95 -2.22
CA ALA A 223 1.29 5.62 -1.63
C ALA A 223 2.12 5.60 -0.33
N ASP A 224 3.26 6.29 -0.30
CA ASP A 224 4.12 6.37 0.90
C ASP A 224 3.40 7.03 2.07
N SER A 225 2.60 8.06 1.80
CA SER A 225 1.80 8.75 2.81
C SER A 225 0.91 7.77 3.58
N TYR A 226 0.22 6.87 2.88
CA TYR A 226 -0.59 5.84 3.52
C TYR A 226 0.24 4.78 4.21
N ALA A 227 1.31 4.29 3.58
CA ALA A 227 2.17 3.26 4.17
C ALA A 227 2.72 3.73 5.52
N TRP A 228 3.30 4.93 5.59
CA TRP A 228 3.83 5.49 6.82
C TRP A 228 2.75 5.87 7.83
N PHE A 229 1.60 6.41 7.39
CA PHE A 229 0.48 6.69 8.28
C PHE A 229 0.02 5.41 9.00
N ILE A 230 -0.19 4.32 8.26
CA ILE A 230 -0.63 3.03 8.80
C ILE A 230 0.43 2.48 9.78
N VAL A 231 1.71 2.52 9.41
CA VAL A 231 2.80 2.07 10.28
C VAL A 231 2.84 2.88 11.56
N LYS A 232 2.81 4.22 11.50
CA LYS A 232 2.96 5.06 12.69
C LYS A 232 1.74 5.06 13.61
N VAL A 233 0.53 5.10 13.05
CA VAL A 233 -0.71 5.03 13.84
C VAL A 233 -0.91 3.63 14.43
N GLY A 234 -0.61 2.57 13.67
CA GLY A 234 -0.77 1.19 14.11
C GLY A 234 0.30 0.73 15.13
N ARG A 235 1.55 1.20 15.02
CA ARG A 235 2.70 0.70 15.82
C ARG A 235 2.70 1.11 17.29
N LYS A 236 1.99 2.18 17.70
CA LYS A 236 1.99 2.65 19.11
C LYS A 236 1.59 1.59 20.14
N PHE A 237 1.01 0.47 19.72
CA PHE A 237 0.55 -0.62 20.58
C PHE A 237 1.30 -1.95 20.43
N TRP A 238 2.34 -2.01 19.59
CA TRP A 238 3.20 -3.19 19.46
C TRP A 238 4.55 -2.93 20.11
N ASP A 239 4.97 -3.89 20.95
CA ASP A 239 6.17 -3.84 21.78
C ASP A 239 7.37 -3.20 21.07
N GLN A 240 8.05 -2.29 21.78
CA GLN A 240 9.27 -1.60 21.35
C GLN A 240 10.42 -2.57 20.96
N LYS A 241 10.28 -3.87 21.23
CA LYS A 241 11.28 -4.91 20.98
C LYS A 241 11.32 -5.45 19.55
N LEU A 242 10.26 -5.27 18.74
CA LEU A 242 10.20 -5.89 17.40
C LEU A 242 10.89 -5.09 16.29
N ILE A 243 11.25 -3.83 16.56
CA ILE A 243 12.00 -2.99 15.64
C ILE A 243 12.81 -2.03 16.52
N ALA A 244 14.00 -2.47 16.95
CA ALA A 244 15.01 -1.56 17.45
C ALA A 244 15.49 -0.74 16.24
N ILE A 245 15.04 0.51 16.17
CA ILE A 245 15.61 1.55 15.28
C ILE A 245 16.64 2.29 16.11
#